data_AF-A0A662I380-F1
#
_entry.id   AF-A0A662I380-F1
#
_cell.length_a   1.000
_cell.length_b   1.000
_cell.length_c   1.000
_cell.angle_alpha   90.00
_cell.angle_beta   90.00
_cell.angle_gamma   90.00
#
_symmetry.space_group_name_H-M   'P 1'
#
loop_
_entity.id
_entity.type
_entity.pdbx_description
1 polymer ?
#
loop_
_entity_poly.entity_id
_entity_poly.type
_entity_poly.pdbx_seq_one_letter_code
_entity_poly.pdbx_strand_id
1 'polypeptide(L)'
;MSKDQAIGVLLVIVSIAVMLFYGWGLFLAEKWISELLLKLTALIAVYAVFGILAWIGYTLATTPPPPSIEEIEKELEKEVKELEEKEKKEEAESAEKSS
;
A
#
# COMPACT_ATOMS: atom_id res chain seq x y z
N MET A 1 21.49 -20.23 17.79
CA MET A 1 21.10 -19.11 16.90
C MET A 1 19.81 -18.53 17.43
N SER A 2 19.63 -17.21 17.41
CA SER A 2 18.32 -16.62 17.69
C SER A 2 17.31 -17.06 16.63
N LYS A 3 16.02 -17.10 16.98
CA LYS A 3 14.96 -17.53 16.05
C LYS A 3 14.96 -16.68 14.78
N ASP A 4 15.18 -15.39 14.94
CA ASP A 4 15.26 -14.42 13.84
C ASP A 4 16.47 -14.67 12.94
N GLN A 5 17.62 -15.04 13.52
CA GLN A 5 18.81 -15.40 12.74
C GLN A 5 18.61 -16.71 11.97
N ALA A 6 17.90 -17.69 12.52
CA ALA A 6 17.60 -18.94 11.82
C ALA A 6 16.66 -18.70 10.62
N ILE A 7 15.64 -17.85 10.79
CA ILE A 7 14.73 -17.45 9.71
C ILE A 7 15.48 -16.68 8.64
N GLY A 8 16.35 -15.73 9.04
CA GLY A 8 17.19 -14.97 8.11
C GLY A 8 18.11 -15.87 7.28
N VAL A 9 18.79 -16.83 7.90
CA VAL A 9 19.65 -17.78 7.19
C VAL A 9 18.84 -18.68 6.25
N LEU A 10 17.68 -19.16 6.69
CA LEU A 10 16.80 -19.96 5.84
C LEU A 10 16.35 -19.17 4.60
N LEU A 11 15.94 -17.91 4.77
CA LEU A 11 15.57 -17.05 3.66
C LEU A 11 16.72 -16.85 2.69
N VAL A 12 17.94 -16.59 3.17
CA VAL A 12 19.12 -16.44 2.31
C VAL A 12 19.39 -17.71 1.51
N ILE A 13 19.34 -18.88 2.14
CA ILE A 13 19.57 -20.16 1.44
C ILE A 13 18.51 -20.39 0.37
N VAL A 14 17.23 -20.17 0.70
CA VAL A 14 16.12 -20.31 -0.25
C VAL A 14 16.26 -19.33 -1.41
N SER A 15 16.59 -18.08 -1.15
CA SER A 15 16.80 -17.07 -2.20
C SER A 15 17.95 -17.45 -3.12
N ILE A 16 19.09 -17.90 -2.58
CA ILE A 16 20.23 -18.36 -3.39
C ILE A 16 19.83 -19.58 -4.22
N ALA A 17 19.14 -20.55 -3.62
CA ALA A 17 18.69 -21.74 -4.33
C ALA A 17 17.76 -21.41 -5.51
N VAL A 18 16.78 -20.53 -5.30
CA VAL A 18 15.88 -20.06 -6.36
C VAL A 18 16.65 -19.31 -7.45
N MET A 19 17.60 -18.45 -7.08
CA MET A 19 18.41 -17.70 -8.04
C MET A 19 19.24 -18.62 -8.94
N LEU A 20 19.89 -19.63 -8.35
CA LEU A 20 20.68 -20.60 -9.11
C LEU A 20 19.78 -21.48 -9.98
N PHE A 21 18.64 -21.93 -9.47
CA PHE A 21 17.71 -22.77 -10.22
C PHE A 21 17.09 -22.01 -11.40
N TYR A 22 16.71 -20.75 -11.20
CA TYR A 22 16.18 -19.90 -12.26
C TYR A 22 17.24 -19.60 -13.33
N GLY A 23 18.46 -19.23 -12.93
CA GLY A 23 19.56 -19.02 -13.86
C GLY A 23 19.92 -20.29 -14.64
N TRP A 24 19.99 -21.44 -13.97
CA TRP A 24 20.21 -22.73 -14.62
C TRP A 24 19.11 -23.07 -15.61
N GLY A 25 17.84 -22.87 -15.24
CA GLY A 25 16.66 -23.09 -16.07
C GLY A 25 16.59 -22.19 -17.31
N LEU A 26 17.28 -21.05 -17.31
CA LEU A 26 17.27 -20.08 -18.41
C LEU A 26 18.41 -20.30 -19.41
N PHE A 27 19.57 -20.79 -18.95
CA PHE A 27 20.77 -20.92 -19.78
C PHE A 27 21.19 -22.35 -20.10
N LEU A 28 20.96 -23.31 -19.20
CA LEU A 28 21.46 -24.69 -19.32
C LEU A 28 20.36 -25.74 -19.50
N ALA A 29 19.10 -25.40 -19.23
CA ALA A 29 17.98 -26.30 -19.44
C ALA A 29 17.60 -26.42 -20.93
N GLU A 30 16.77 -27.40 -21.25
CA GLU A 30 16.26 -27.56 -22.62
C GLU A 30 15.55 -26.31 -23.13
N LYS A 31 15.62 -26.10 -24.45
CA LYS A 31 15.10 -24.90 -25.11
C LYS A 31 13.63 -24.63 -24.76
N TRP A 32 12.79 -25.67 -24.69
CA TRP A 32 11.38 -25.52 -24.36
C TRP A 32 11.15 -25.01 -22.92
N ILE A 33 11.97 -25.47 -21.96
CA ILE A 33 11.90 -25.03 -20.55
C ILE A 33 12.35 -23.57 -20.45
N SER A 34 13.47 -23.22 -21.11
CA SER A 34 14.00 -21.85 -21.12
C SER A 34 13.00 -20.87 -21.75
N GLU A 35 12.37 -21.24 -22.87
CA GLU A 35 11.32 -20.44 -23.50
C GLU A 35 10.08 -20.29 -22.62
N LEU A 36 9.68 -21.35 -21.91
CA LEU A 36 8.55 -21.31 -20.98
C LEU A 36 8.83 -20.34 -19.83
N LEU A 37 10.03 -20.39 -19.23
CA LEU A 37 10.45 -19.49 -18.16
C LEU A 37 10.45 -18.01 -18.60
N LEU A 38 10.97 -17.73 -19.80
CA LEU A 38 10.97 -16.39 -20.37
C LEU A 38 9.55 -15.89 -20.65
N LYS A 39 8.67 -16.73 -21.21
CA LYS A 39 7.26 -16.38 -21.44
C LYS A 39 6.54 -16.12 -20.12
N LEU A 40 6.79 -16.93 -19.10
CA LEU A 40 6.17 -16.78 -17.79
C LEU A 40 6.60 -15.47 -17.11
N THR A 41 7.89 -15.15 -17.13
CA THR A 41 8.39 -13.89 -16.56
C THR A 41 7.90 -12.66 -17.32
N ALA A 42 7.88 -12.72 -18.66
CA ALA A 42 7.27 -11.66 -19.47
C ALA A 42 5.79 -11.48 -19.15
N LEU A 43 5.03 -12.58 -18.98
CA LEU A 43 3.62 -12.54 -18.59
C LEU A 43 3.45 -11.87 -17.23
N ILE A 44 4.22 -12.27 -16.22
CA ILE A 44 4.15 -11.68 -14.88
C ILE A 44 4.46 -10.17 -14.93
N ALA A 45 5.47 -9.75 -15.71
CA ALA A 45 5.79 -8.34 -15.89
C ALA A 45 4.62 -7.55 -16.51
N VAL A 46 4.00 -8.10 -17.55
CA VAL A 46 2.81 -7.50 -18.19
C VAL A 46 1.64 -7.44 -17.20
N TYR A 47 1.36 -8.53 -16.48
CA TYR A 47 0.28 -8.60 -15.50
C TYR A 47 0.50 -7.67 -14.31
N ALA A 48 1.75 -7.40 -13.92
CA ALA A 48 2.03 -6.40 -12.88
C ALA A 48 1.61 -5.00 -13.34
N VAL A 49 1.97 -4.59 -14.57
CA VAL A 49 1.60 -3.29 -15.13
C VAL A 49 0.08 -3.18 -15.31
N PHE A 50 -0.53 -4.17 -15.95
CA PHE A 50 -1.98 -4.18 -16.15
C PHE A 50 -2.75 -4.36 -14.85
N GLY A 51 -2.19 -5.04 -13.85
CA GLY A 51 -2.76 -5.16 -12.52
C GLY A 51 -2.84 -3.81 -11.81
N ILE A 52 -1.80 -2.98 -11.91
CA ILE A 52 -1.80 -1.60 -11.41
C ILE A 52 -2.85 -0.77 -12.15
N LEU A 53 -2.88 -0.83 -13.49
CA LEU A 53 -3.87 -0.09 -14.30
C LEU A 53 -5.31 -0.53 -13.98
N ALA A 54 -5.54 -1.82 -13.82
CA ALA A 54 -6.84 -2.38 -13.44
C ALA A 54 -7.24 -1.95 -12.03
N TRP A 55 -6.30 -1.90 -11.08
CA TRP A 55 -6.57 -1.39 -9.74
C TRP A 55 -6.96 0.08 -9.77
N ILE A 56 -6.22 0.92 -10.50
CA ILE A 56 -6.56 2.34 -10.64
C ILE A 56 -7.94 2.50 -11.31
N GLY A 57 -8.18 1.79 -12.41
CA GLY A 57 -9.47 1.80 -13.09
C GLY A 57 -10.61 1.33 -12.18
N TYR A 58 -10.37 0.32 -11.36
CA TYR A 58 -11.32 -0.16 -10.36
C TYR A 58 -11.62 0.91 -9.31
N THR A 59 -10.60 1.58 -8.79
CA THR A 59 -10.81 2.68 -7.83
C THR A 59 -11.60 3.83 -8.47
N LEU A 60 -11.26 4.26 -9.68
CA LEU A 60 -11.99 5.33 -10.36
C LEU A 60 -13.45 4.97 -10.68
N ALA A 61 -13.70 3.70 -11.04
CA ALA A 61 -15.05 3.22 -11.32
C ALA A 61 -15.91 3.07 -10.05
N THR A 62 -15.29 2.82 -8.90
CA THR A 62 -15.98 2.58 -7.63
C THR A 62 -15.93 3.74 -6.65
N THR A 63 -15.09 4.75 -6.88
CA THR A 63 -15.13 6.01 -6.14
C THR A 63 -16.24 6.88 -6.71
N PRO A 64 -17.30 7.18 -5.94
CA PRO A 64 -18.21 8.25 -6.31
C PRO A 64 -17.40 9.54 -6.45
N PRO A 65 -17.73 10.42 -7.40
CA PRO A 65 -17.03 11.68 -7.60
C PRO A 65 -16.91 12.40 -6.24
N PRO A 66 -15.71 12.93 -5.92
CA PRO A 66 -15.45 13.54 -4.63
C PRO A 66 -16.58 14.52 -4.29
N PRO A 67 -17.13 14.49 -3.05
CA PRO A 67 -18.21 15.36 -2.64
C PRO A 67 -17.84 16.81 -2.95
N SER A 68 -18.84 17.59 -3.33
CA SER A 68 -18.63 18.97 -3.77
C SER A 68 -17.87 19.77 -2.69
N ILE A 69 -16.90 20.59 -3.10
CA ILE A 69 -16.07 21.39 -2.20
C ILE A 69 -16.92 22.22 -1.21
N GLU A 70 -18.14 22.62 -1.61
CA GLU A 70 -19.10 23.34 -0.76
C GLU A 70 -19.61 22.55 0.45
N GLU A 71 -19.75 21.21 0.36
CA GLU A 71 -20.16 20.37 1.48
C GLU A 71 -19.00 20.19 2.49
N ILE A 72 -17.78 20.04 1.97
CA ILE A 72 -16.56 19.94 2.79
C ILE A 72 -16.28 21.27 3.51
N GLU A 73 -16.42 22.42 2.85
CA GLU A 73 -16.27 23.74 3.47
C GLU A 73 -17.32 23.96 4.56
N LYS A 74 -18.58 23.55 4.35
CA LYS A 74 -19.64 23.69 5.36
C LYS A 74 -19.47 22.76 6.56
N GLU A 75 -19.00 21.53 6.35
CA GLU A 75 -18.69 20.62 7.46
C GLU A 75 -17.48 21.11 8.26
N LEU A 76 -16.43 21.58 7.58
CA LEU A 76 -15.23 22.13 8.23
C LEU A 76 -15.53 23.43 9.01
N GLU A 77 -16.32 24.35 8.44
CA GLU A 77 -16.75 25.56 9.16
C GLU A 77 -17.59 25.23 10.40
N LYS A 78 -18.43 24.19 10.34
CA LYS A 78 -19.20 23.72 11.50
C LYS A 78 -18.30 23.14 12.58
N GLU A 79 -17.35 22.30 12.20
CA GLU A 79 -16.42 21.66 13.14
C GLU A 79 -15.51 22.71 13.81
N VAL A 80 -15.00 23.68 13.05
CA VAL A 80 -14.22 24.81 13.58
C VAL A 80 -15.06 25.65 14.55
N LYS A 81 -16.32 25.97 14.22
CA LYS A 81 -17.21 26.70 15.13
C LYS A 81 -17.50 25.94 16.43
N GLU A 82 -17.75 24.65 16.38
CA GLU A 82 -17.96 23.84 17.58
C GLU A 82 -16.70 23.76 18.46
N LEU A 83 -15.52 23.73 17.85
CA LEU A 83 -14.25 23.75 18.58
C LEU A 83 -14.02 25.10 19.25
N GLU A 84 -14.24 26.22 18.56
CA GLU A 84 -14.14 27.57 19.15
C GLU A 84 -15.14 27.80 20.29
N GLU A 85 -16.38 27.29 20.17
CA GLU A 85 -17.37 27.36 21.24
C GLU A 85 -16.99 26.50 22.45
N LYS A 86 -16.36 25.34 22.23
CA LYS A 86 -15.85 24.48 23.32
C LYS A 86 -14.67 25.14 24.03
N GLU A 87 -13.72 25.70 23.29
CA GLU A 87 -12.55 26.41 23.85
C GLU A 87 -12.99 27.61 24.69
N LYS A 88 -13.94 28.43 24.20
CA LYS A 88 -14.50 29.55 24.97
C LYS A 88 -15.21 29.12 26.24
N LYS A 89 -15.90 27.96 26.22
CA LYS A 89 -16.57 27.43 27.42
C LYS A 89 -15.55 26.88 28.41
N GLU A 90 -14.51 26.20 27.97
CA GLU A 90 -13.41 25.74 28.82
C GLU A 90 -12.62 26.90 29.43
N GLU A 91 -12.33 27.96 28.67
CA GLU A 91 -11.68 29.18 29.18
C GLU A 91 -12.55 29.87 30.24
N ALA A 92 -13.86 30.00 30.00
CA ALA A 92 -14.80 30.59 30.96
C ALA A 92 -14.91 29.77 32.26
N GLU A 93 -15.02 28.44 32.16
CA GLU A 93 -15.03 27.56 33.36
C GLU A 93 -13.70 27.57 34.11
N SER A 94 -12.57 27.72 33.42
CA SER A 94 -11.24 27.81 34.04
C SER A 94 -11.03 29.13 34.79
N ALA A 95 -11.56 30.24 34.26
CA ALA A 95 -11.48 31.56 34.87
C ALA A 95 -12.39 31.68 36.11
N GLU A 96 -13.57 31.03 36.08
CA GLU A 96 -14.53 31.05 37.19
C GLU A 96 -14.10 30.17 38.38
N LYS A 97 -13.34 29.10 38.14
CA LYS A 97 -12.73 28.27 39.21
C LYS A 97 -11.48 28.89 39.85
N SER A 98 -10.93 29.95 39.26
CA SER A 98 -9.69 30.61 39.71
C SER A 98 -9.93 31.91 40.52
N SER A 99 -11.19 32.36 40.66
CA SER A 99 -11.60 33.47 41.54
C SER A 99 -12.27 32.97 42.82
#